data_AF-A0A6V8PS92-F1
#
_entry.id   AF-A0A6V8PS92-F1
#
_cell.length_a   1.000
_cell.length_b   1.000
_cell.length_c   1.000
_cell.angle_alpha   90.00
_cell.angle_beta   90.00
_cell.angle_gamma   90.00
#
_symmetry.space_group_name_H-M   'P 1'
#
loop_
_entity.id
_entity.type
_entity.pdbx_description
1 polymer ?
#
loop_
_entity_poly.entity_id
_entity_poly.type
_entity_poly.pdbx_seq_one_letter_code
_entity_poly.pdbx_strand_id
1 'polypeptide(L)'
;MKQDLISDVVVKRDLTSDVATKRKLIFEKSKDGHHGYSLPQLDVPERAIGELLPKNILRDIDPQLPQVDELTVVRHYTRLSQMNHSVDTGFYPLGSCTMKYNPKVNEKVARLEGFVHLHPYQPEEEVQGALEVIYTLERLLAEITGMYREPFNPQPELTASLPECSL
;
A
#
# COMPACT_ATOMS: atom_id res chain seq x y z
N MET A 1 -5.03 32.07 -42.62
CA MET A 1 -5.97 30.94 -42.44
C MET A 1 -5.20 29.72 -41.96
N LYS A 2 -4.99 29.57 -40.64
CA LYS A 2 -4.58 28.34 -39.95
C LYS A 2 -4.52 28.67 -38.46
N GLN A 3 -5.63 28.50 -37.75
CA GLN A 3 -5.65 28.69 -36.28
C GLN A 3 -6.88 28.10 -35.57
N ASP A 4 -7.51 27.03 -36.07
CA ASP A 4 -8.74 26.50 -35.43
C ASP A 4 -8.67 25.00 -35.09
N LEU A 5 -7.49 24.47 -34.76
CA LEU A 5 -7.32 23.07 -34.35
C LEU A 5 -6.35 23.01 -33.18
N ILE A 6 -6.81 23.34 -31.96
CA ILE A 6 -6.19 23.02 -30.65
C ILE A 6 -7.15 23.33 -29.45
N SER A 7 -8.38 23.81 -29.66
CA SER A 7 -9.29 24.17 -28.55
C SER A 7 -10.11 23.02 -27.95
N ASP A 8 -10.14 21.84 -28.57
CA ASP A 8 -11.13 20.80 -28.20
C ASP A 8 -10.61 19.75 -27.20
N VAL A 9 -9.41 19.94 -26.63
CA VAL A 9 -8.83 19.03 -25.61
C VAL A 9 -8.84 19.66 -24.21
N VAL A 10 -9.66 20.67 -23.97
CA VAL A 10 -9.93 21.13 -22.61
C VAL A 10 -11.18 20.42 -22.12
N VAL A 11 -10.97 19.25 -21.50
CA VAL A 11 -11.97 18.61 -20.64
C VAL A 11 -12.32 19.61 -19.54
N LYS A 12 -13.40 20.37 -19.73
CA LYS A 12 -14.03 21.14 -18.67
C LYS A 12 -14.51 20.13 -17.62
N ARG A 13 -13.69 19.93 -16.58
CA ARG A 13 -14.06 19.16 -15.40
C ARG A 13 -15.08 19.98 -14.61
N ASP A 14 -16.36 19.75 -14.90
CA ASP A 14 -17.46 20.19 -14.05
C ASP A 14 -17.45 19.37 -12.75
N LEU A 15 -16.64 19.84 -11.79
CA LEU A 15 -16.51 19.33 -10.42
C LEU A 15 -17.82 19.38 -9.61
N THR A 16 -18.88 19.97 -10.17
CA THR A 16 -20.22 20.09 -9.57
C THR A 16 -21.13 18.91 -9.88
N SER A 17 -20.86 18.12 -10.94
CA SER A 17 -21.71 16.99 -11.33
C SER A 17 -21.49 15.72 -10.48
N ASP A 18 -20.30 15.56 -9.87
CA ASP A 18 -19.93 14.39 -9.06
C ASP A 18 -20.38 14.48 -7.58
N VAL A 19 -20.97 15.61 -7.17
CA VAL A 19 -21.47 15.80 -5.79
C VAL A 19 -22.90 15.26 -5.62
N ALA A 20 -23.68 15.16 -6.70
CA ALA A 20 -25.10 14.80 -6.65
C ALA A 20 -25.41 13.29 -6.75
N THR A 21 -24.44 12.45 -7.15
CA THR A 21 -24.64 11.00 -7.19
C THR A 21 -24.29 10.40 -5.82
N LYS A 22 -25.28 9.89 -5.08
CA LYS A 22 -25.10 9.12 -3.84
C LYS A 22 -23.93 8.14 -4.02
N ARG A 23 -22.82 8.41 -3.33
CA ARG A 23 -21.54 7.75 -3.59
C ARG A 23 -21.60 6.33 -3.05
N LYS A 24 -21.66 5.36 -3.96
CA LYS A 24 -21.76 3.95 -3.58
C LYS A 24 -20.49 3.43 -2.92
N LEU A 25 -20.65 2.71 -1.82
CA LEU A 25 -19.59 1.89 -1.21
C LEU A 25 -19.16 0.79 -2.20
N ILE A 26 -17.96 0.22 -2.02
CA ILE A 26 -17.53 -0.90 -2.87
C ILE A 26 -18.47 -2.10 -2.74
N PHE A 27 -19.03 -2.34 -1.55
CA PHE A 27 -20.05 -3.37 -1.28
C PHE A 27 -21.36 -3.12 -2.04
N GLU A 28 -21.78 -1.86 -2.20
CA GLU A 28 -22.99 -1.50 -2.96
C GLU A 28 -22.78 -1.58 -4.49
N LYS A 29 -21.53 -1.70 -4.93
CA LYS A 29 -21.16 -1.97 -6.33
C LYS A 29 -20.94 -3.46 -6.59
N SER A 30 -20.95 -4.28 -5.53
CA SER A 30 -20.78 -5.73 -5.61
C SER A 30 -21.88 -6.35 -6.48
N LYS A 31 -21.47 -7.33 -7.28
CA LYS A 31 -22.37 -8.17 -8.08
C LYS A 31 -21.90 -9.61 -7.98
N ASP A 32 -22.83 -10.52 -7.74
CA ASP A 32 -22.52 -11.94 -7.58
C ASP A 32 -21.83 -12.49 -8.84
N GLY A 33 -20.76 -13.26 -8.64
CA GLY A 33 -19.95 -13.89 -9.67
C GLY A 33 -18.86 -13.00 -10.30
N HIS A 34 -18.69 -11.76 -9.85
CA HIS A 34 -17.61 -10.90 -10.33
C HIS A 34 -16.30 -11.16 -9.57
N HIS A 35 -15.22 -11.35 -10.31
CA HIS A 35 -13.87 -11.52 -9.78
C HIS A 35 -12.95 -10.41 -10.30
N GLY A 36 -12.19 -9.79 -9.39
CA GLY A 36 -11.25 -8.71 -9.69
C GLY A 36 -9.79 -9.15 -9.70
N TYR A 37 -9.53 -10.46 -9.70
CA TYR A 37 -8.19 -11.04 -9.67
C TYR A 37 -7.98 -11.98 -10.86
N SER A 38 -6.73 -12.06 -11.29
CA SER A 38 -6.24 -13.08 -12.23
C SER A 38 -5.13 -13.85 -11.51
N LEU A 39 -5.44 -15.07 -11.07
CA LEU A 39 -4.45 -15.96 -10.46
C LEU A 39 -3.72 -16.73 -11.56
N PRO A 40 -2.42 -17.03 -11.39
CA PRO A 40 -1.71 -17.91 -12.30
C PRO A 40 -2.34 -19.32 -12.31
N GLN A 41 -2.07 -20.08 -13.36
CA GLN A 41 -2.50 -21.48 -13.43
C GLN A 41 -1.87 -22.30 -12.30
N LEU A 42 -2.61 -23.26 -11.78
CA LEU A 42 -2.11 -24.17 -10.75
C LEU A 42 -0.89 -24.94 -11.26
N ASP A 43 0.20 -24.78 -10.54
CA ASP A 43 1.50 -25.45 -10.71
C ASP A 43 1.57 -26.77 -9.91
N VAL A 44 0.48 -27.15 -9.25
CA VAL A 44 0.29 -28.41 -8.51
C VAL A 44 -0.99 -29.13 -8.95
N PRO A 45 -1.14 -30.45 -8.71
CA PRO A 45 -2.37 -31.16 -9.01
C PRO A 45 -3.57 -30.59 -8.23
N GLU A 46 -4.69 -30.39 -8.91
CA GLU A 46 -5.93 -29.94 -8.29
C GLU A 46 -6.46 -31.01 -7.32
N ARG A 47 -6.74 -30.61 -6.08
CA ARG A 47 -7.31 -31.47 -5.03
C ARG A 47 -8.50 -30.80 -4.38
N ALA A 48 -9.51 -31.59 -4.02
CA ALA A 48 -10.67 -31.06 -3.33
C ALA A 48 -10.31 -30.58 -1.92
N ILE A 49 -10.88 -29.44 -1.48
CA ILE A 49 -10.60 -28.84 -0.16
C ILE A 49 -10.86 -29.83 0.98
N GLY A 50 -11.88 -30.69 0.86
CA GLY A 50 -12.22 -31.70 1.86
C GLY A 50 -11.21 -32.83 2.02
N GLU A 51 -10.26 -32.99 1.08
CA GLU A 51 -9.11 -33.89 1.20
C GLU A 51 -7.92 -33.22 1.89
N LEU A 52 -7.84 -31.89 1.82
CA LEU A 52 -6.74 -31.08 2.36
C LEU A 52 -6.97 -30.69 3.82
N LEU A 53 -8.22 -30.40 4.18
CA LEU A 53 -8.59 -29.89 5.51
C LEU A 53 -9.77 -30.67 6.09
N PRO A 54 -9.72 -31.05 7.38
CA PRO A 54 -10.84 -31.71 8.04
C PRO A 54 -12.05 -30.77 8.15
N LYS A 55 -13.26 -31.33 8.06
CA LYS A 55 -14.50 -30.53 7.99
C LYS A 55 -14.73 -29.59 9.18
N ASN A 56 -14.20 -29.94 10.35
CA ASN A 56 -14.37 -29.16 11.59
C ASN A 56 -13.60 -27.83 11.61
N ILE A 57 -12.71 -27.59 10.65
CA ILE A 57 -11.98 -26.32 10.50
C ILE A 57 -12.35 -25.57 9.22
N LEU A 58 -13.24 -26.14 8.41
CA LEU A 58 -13.76 -25.45 7.23
C LEU A 58 -14.71 -24.35 7.66
N ARG A 59 -14.64 -23.23 6.94
CA ARG A 59 -15.51 -22.09 7.19
C ARG A 59 -16.90 -22.39 6.64
N ASP A 60 -17.93 -22.32 7.48
CA ASP A 60 -19.32 -22.57 7.06
C ASP A 60 -19.94 -21.40 6.29
N ILE A 61 -19.45 -20.18 6.52
CA ILE A 61 -20.01 -18.95 5.96
C ILE A 61 -18.90 -18.19 5.22
N ASP A 62 -19.09 -17.99 3.92
CA ASP A 62 -18.18 -17.23 3.09
C ASP A 62 -17.97 -15.81 3.63
N PRO A 63 -16.74 -15.27 3.52
CA PRO A 63 -16.49 -13.89 3.91
C PRO A 63 -17.28 -12.94 3.01
N GLN A 64 -17.88 -11.91 3.59
CA GLN A 64 -18.63 -10.87 2.88
C GLN A 64 -17.70 -9.87 2.17
N LEU A 65 -16.85 -10.38 1.27
CA LEU A 65 -15.97 -9.56 0.43
C LEU A 65 -16.74 -9.01 -0.77
N PRO A 66 -16.42 -7.80 -1.26
CA PRO A 66 -17.05 -7.25 -2.44
C PRO A 66 -16.64 -8.03 -3.69
N GLN A 67 -17.61 -8.42 -4.50
CA GLN A 67 -17.43 -9.11 -5.77
C GLN A 67 -17.52 -8.07 -6.91
N VAL A 68 -16.38 -7.63 -7.40
CA VAL A 68 -16.26 -6.54 -8.39
C VAL A 68 -15.16 -6.86 -9.39
N ASP A 69 -15.32 -6.39 -10.63
CA ASP A 69 -14.29 -6.48 -11.66
C ASP A 69 -13.12 -5.51 -11.41
N GLU A 70 -11.96 -5.81 -11.99
CA GLU A 70 -10.73 -5.02 -11.83
C GLU A 70 -10.92 -3.54 -12.20
N LEU A 71 -11.63 -3.26 -13.30
CA LEU A 71 -11.88 -1.89 -13.74
C LEU A 71 -12.73 -1.11 -12.73
N THR A 72 -13.75 -1.76 -12.15
CA THR A 72 -14.57 -1.19 -11.07
C THR A 72 -13.72 -0.92 -9.82
N VAL A 73 -12.78 -1.80 -9.46
CA VAL A 73 -11.83 -1.60 -8.34
C VAL A 73 -10.95 -0.38 -8.59
N VAL A 74 -10.30 -0.31 -9.75
CA VAL A 74 -9.42 0.81 -10.13
C VAL A 74 -10.20 2.13 -10.11
N ARG A 75 -11.37 2.19 -10.77
CA ARG A 75 -12.22 3.39 -10.77
C ARG A 75 -12.66 3.79 -9.36
N HIS A 76 -12.95 2.82 -8.51
CA HIS A 76 -13.36 3.09 -7.13
C HIS A 76 -12.24 3.76 -6.34
N TYR A 77 -11.03 3.17 -6.32
CA TYR A 77 -9.91 3.70 -5.54
C TYR A 77 -9.28 4.95 -6.14
N THR A 78 -9.21 5.08 -7.47
CA THR A 78 -8.78 6.34 -8.12
C THR A 78 -9.69 7.50 -7.72
N ARG A 79 -11.00 7.28 -7.70
CA ARG A 79 -11.96 8.30 -7.26
C ARG A 79 -11.81 8.62 -5.77
N LEU A 80 -11.64 7.60 -4.91
CA LEU A 80 -11.38 7.83 -3.48
C LEU A 80 -10.11 8.64 -3.25
N SER A 81 -9.05 8.38 -4.02
CA SER A 81 -7.80 9.16 -3.94
C SER A 81 -8.02 10.62 -4.31
N GLN A 82 -8.85 10.93 -5.30
CA GLN A 82 -9.17 12.32 -5.69
C GLN A 82 -10.02 13.06 -4.64
N MET A 83 -10.70 12.31 -3.76
CA MET A 83 -11.46 12.88 -2.65
C MET A 83 -10.58 13.17 -1.43
N ASN A 84 -9.36 12.64 -1.38
CA ASN A 84 -8.43 12.88 -0.30
C ASN A 84 -7.54 14.08 -0.62
N HIS A 85 -7.39 14.98 0.36
CA HIS A 85 -6.34 16.00 0.30
C HIS A 85 -5.02 15.36 0.72
N SER A 86 -3.96 15.60 -0.05
CA SER A 86 -2.63 15.02 0.16
C SER A 86 -1.55 16.09 0.10
N VAL A 87 -0.36 15.79 0.65
CA VAL A 87 0.82 16.67 0.57
C VAL A 87 1.27 16.89 -0.88
N ASP A 88 1.00 15.93 -1.76
CA ASP A 88 1.30 16.04 -3.19
C ASP A 88 0.35 17.00 -3.93
N THR A 89 -0.89 17.17 -3.45
CA THR A 89 -1.92 17.97 -4.14
C THR A 89 -1.99 19.42 -3.68
N GLY A 90 -1.50 19.72 -2.47
CA GLY A 90 -1.48 21.10 -1.97
C GLY A 90 -0.85 21.22 -0.59
N PHE A 91 -0.82 22.45 -0.08
CA PHE A 91 -0.21 22.75 1.22
C PHE A 91 -0.97 22.08 2.37
N TYR A 92 -0.24 21.51 3.34
CA TYR A 92 -0.78 20.70 4.44
C TYR A 92 -0.21 21.14 5.81
N PRO A 93 -0.69 22.27 6.38
CA PRO A 93 -0.10 22.88 7.59
C PRO A 93 -0.62 22.25 8.88
N LEU A 94 -0.28 20.98 9.13
CA LEU A 94 -0.51 20.36 10.43
C LEU A 94 0.72 20.53 11.33
N GLY A 95 0.54 21.21 12.46
CA GLY A 95 1.55 21.27 13.52
C GLY A 95 1.84 19.87 14.09
N SER A 96 3.09 19.63 14.49
CA SER A 96 3.58 18.35 15.05
C SER A 96 3.66 17.15 14.09
N CYS A 97 2.92 17.12 12.97
CA CYS A 97 2.95 15.97 12.05
C CYS A 97 4.11 15.99 11.04
N THR A 98 4.83 17.12 10.92
CA THR A 98 5.96 17.27 9.99
C THR A 98 5.63 16.78 8.58
N MET A 99 4.51 17.26 8.00
CA MET A 99 4.04 16.89 6.66
C MET A 99 4.93 17.49 5.55
N LYS A 100 6.16 16.98 5.44
CA LYS A 100 7.17 17.38 4.45
C LYS A 100 6.95 16.66 3.13
N TYR A 101 7.64 17.14 2.09
CA TYR A 101 7.67 16.46 0.79
C TYR A 101 8.23 15.04 0.92
N ASN A 102 7.54 14.07 0.31
CA ASN A 102 7.98 12.68 0.18
C ASN A 102 8.64 12.46 -1.20
N PRO A 103 9.98 12.40 -1.31
CA PRO A 103 10.66 12.24 -2.58
C PRO A 103 10.26 10.96 -3.30
N LYS A 104 9.85 11.08 -4.57
CA LYS A 104 9.42 9.91 -5.38
C LYS A 104 10.55 8.91 -5.65
N VAL A 105 11.81 9.31 -5.46
CA VAL A 105 12.96 8.40 -5.51
C VAL A 105 12.91 7.37 -4.39
N ASN A 106 12.42 7.73 -3.20
CA ASN A 106 12.35 6.81 -2.06
C ASN A 106 11.40 5.65 -2.36
N GLU A 107 10.26 5.93 -3.00
CA GLU A 107 9.30 4.91 -3.46
C GLU A 107 9.92 3.96 -4.49
N LYS A 108 10.81 4.47 -5.36
CA LYS A 108 11.52 3.64 -6.34
C LYS A 108 12.55 2.74 -5.67
N VAL A 109 13.32 3.28 -4.73
CA VAL A 109 14.33 2.53 -3.98
C VAL A 109 13.69 1.46 -3.10
N ALA A 110 12.59 1.77 -2.42
CA ALA A 110 11.82 0.80 -1.64
C ALA A 110 11.22 -0.34 -2.49
N ARG A 111 11.04 -0.12 -3.80
CA ARG A 111 10.53 -1.11 -4.76
C ARG A 111 11.59 -1.95 -5.44
N LEU A 112 12.88 -1.78 -5.10
CA LEU A 112 13.92 -2.65 -5.63
C LEU A 112 13.64 -4.10 -5.24
N GLU A 113 13.84 -5.04 -6.18
CA GLU A 113 13.52 -6.46 -5.98
C GLU A 113 14.24 -7.05 -4.76
N GLY A 114 15.49 -6.62 -4.53
CA GLY A 114 16.29 -7.00 -3.37
C GLY A 114 15.76 -6.48 -2.02
N PHE A 115 14.72 -5.64 -1.99
CA PHE A 115 14.01 -5.24 -0.77
C PHE A 115 12.58 -5.79 -0.71
N VAL A 116 11.84 -5.73 -1.82
CA VAL A 116 10.41 -6.11 -1.86
C VAL A 116 10.17 -7.59 -1.56
N HIS A 117 11.11 -8.45 -1.94
CA HIS A 117 10.98 -9.90 -1.82
C HIS A 117 11.78 -10.52 -0.67
N LEU A 118 12.34 -9.68 0.22
CA LEU A 118 13.07 -10.18 1.39
C LEU A 118 12.13 -10.84 2.38
N HIS A 119 12.51 -12.05 2.81
CA HIS A 119 11.87 -12.70 3.94
C HIS A 119 12.66 -12.41 5.23
N PRO A 120 12.02 -12.02 6.35
CA PRO A 120 12.73 -11.69 7.59
C PRO A 120 13.64 -12.80 8.14
N TYR A 121 13.31 -14.07 7.86
CA TYR A 121 14.10 -15.24 8.28
C TYR A 121 14.99 -15.83 7.17
N GLN A 122 15.27 -15.05 6.12
CA GLN A 122 16.23 -15.46 5.09
C GLN A 122 17.65 -15.52 5.68
N PRO A 123 18.53 -16.44 5.22
CA PRO A 123 19.91 -16.51 5.70
C PRO A 123 20.63 -15.15 5.61
N GLU A 124 21.37 -14.78 6.66
CA GLU A 124 22.04 -13.47 6.76
C GLU A 124 23.00 -13.20 5.59
N GLU A 125 23.63 -14.26 5.07
CA GLU A 125 24.55 -14.20 3.93
C GLU A 125 23.89 -13.67 2.65
N GLU A 126 22.58 -13.87 2.49
CA GLU A 126 21.84 -13.46 1.29
C GLU A 126 21.23 -12.05 1.42
N VAL A 127 21.23 -11.46 2.62
CA VAL A 127 20.54 -10.19 2.92
C VAL A 127 21.48 -9.07 3.39
N GLN A 128 22.79 -9.22 3.14
CA GLN A 128 23.82 -8.26 3.56
C GLN A 128 23.54 -6.82 3.12
N GLY A 129 22.96 -6.60 1.93
CA GLY A 129 22.61 -5.26 1.46
C GLY A 129 21.54 -4.57 2.33
N ALA A 130 20.55 -5.32 2.84
CA ALA A 130 19.55 -4.77 3.75
C ALA A 130 20.15 -4.50 5.14
N LEU A 131 21.01 -5.38 5.62
CA LEU A 131 21.74 -5.20 6.88
C LEU A 131 22.66 -3.98 6.84
N GLU A 132 23.33 -3.72 5.71
CA GLU A 132 24.16 -2.53 5.51
C GLU A 132 23.33 -1.25 5.59
N VAL A 133 22.14 -1.22 4.99
CA VAL A 133 21.23 -0.06 5.05
C VAL A 133 20.80 0.21 6.49
N ILE A 134 20.39 -0.83 7.23
CA ILE A 134 20.00 -0.71 8.65
C ILE A 134 21.18 -0.20 9.48
N TYR A 135 22.35 -0.81 9.31
CA TYR A 135 23.58 -0.42 10.00
C TYR A 135 23.93 1.06 9.75
N THR A 136 23.88 1.48 8.49
CA THR A 136 24.22 2.85 8.10
C THR A 136 23.21 3.84 8.68
N LEU A 137 21.93 3.51 8.63
CA LEU A 137 20.86 4.33 9.22
C LEU A 137 21.05 4.49 10.73
N GLU A 138 21.37 3.42 11.46
CA GLU A 138 21.67 3.46 12.90
C GLU A 138 22.84 4.40 13.22
N ARG A 139 23.90 4.38 12.41
CA ARG A 139 25.06 5.27 12.61
C ARG A 139 24.67 6.73 12.38
N LEU A 140 23.96 7.03 11.30
CA LEU A 140 23.51 8.38 10.98
C LEU A 140 22.57 8.95 12.06
N LEU A 141 21.61 8.13 12.54
CA LEU A 141 20.69 8.55 13.60
C LEU A 141 21.42 8.77 14.93
N ALA A 142 22.36 7.89 15.31
CA ALA A 142 23.16 8.07 16.51
C ALA A 142 24.01 9.36 16.46
N GLU A 143 24.56 9.69 15.29
CA GLU A 143 25.31 10.94 15.09
C GLU A 143 24.42 12.20 15.21
N ILE A 144 23.22 12.17 14.63
CA ILE A 144 22.28 13.32 14.67
C ILE A 144 21.70 13.52 16.08
N THR A 145 21.40 12.43 16.79
CA THR A 145 20.75 12.48 18.12
C THR A 145 21.75 12.58 19.28
N GLY A 146 23.01 12.23 19.06
CA GLY A 146 24.02 12.13 20.10
C GLY A 146 23.82 10.92 21.04
N MET A 147 23.00 9.95 20.66
CA MET A 147 22.72 8.76 21.45
C MET A 147 23.77 7.66 21.22
N TYR A 148 23.89 6.73 22.18
CA TYR A 148 24.66 5.50 21.97
C TYR A 148 23.99 4.62 20.91
N ARG A 149 24.74 3.70 20.32
CA ARG A 149 24.17 2.74 19.37
C ARG A 149 23.13 1.87 20.06
N GLU A 150 21.89 2.00 19.64
CA GLU A 150 20.84 1.03 19.97
C GLU A 150 20.49 0.21 18.72
N PRO A 151 20.20 -1.10 18.87
CA PRO A 151 19.71 -1.92 17.77
C PRO A 151 18.42 -1.31 17.19
N PHE A 152 18.36 -1.13 15.87
CA PHE A 152 17.20 -0.57 15.22
C PHE A 152 16.06 -1.59 15.17
N ASN A 153 14.99 -1.32 15.92
CA ASN A 153 13.70 -2.01 15.80
C ASN A 153 12.71 -1.10 15.08
N PRO A 154 12.27 -1.42 13.84
CA PRO A 154 11.36 -0.58 13.07
C PRO A 154 9.93 -0.71 13.59
N GLN A 155 9.64 -0.13 14.75
CA GLN A 155 8.28 -0.01 15.28
C GLN A 155 7.94 1.47 15.51
N PRO A 156 6.65 1.85 15.37
CA PRO A 156 6.23 3.22 15.58
C PRO A 156 6.55 3.69 17.01
N GLU A 157 6.94 4.96 17.13
CA GLU A 157 7.48 5.61 18.34
C GLU A 157 6.66 5.37 19.63
N LEU A 158 5.36 5.08 19.52
CA LEU A 158 4.52 4.71 20.67
C LEU A 158 5.01 3.44 21.39
N THR A 159 5.65 2.51 20.69
CA THR A 159 6.21 1.27 21.27
C THR A 159 7.63 1.46 21.81
N ALA A 160 8.35 2.52 21.43
CA ALA A 160 9.69 2.80 21.96
C ALA A 160 9.68 3.19 23.45
N SER A 161 8.52 3.59 23.98
CA SER A 161 8.32 3.87 25.41
C SER A 161 8.10 2.63 26.28
N LEU A 162 7.98 1.44 25.66
CA LEU A 162 7.85 0.18 26.40
C LEU A 162 9.26 -0.34 26.72
N PRO A 163 9.64 -0.41 28.01
CA PRO A 163 10.93 -0.91 28.41
C PRO A 163 10.90 -2.44 28.35
N GLU A 164 10.96 -3.04 27.17
CA GLU A 164 11.21 -4.48 27.00
C GLU A 164 11.36 -4.84 25.51
N CYS A 165 12.61 -4.84 25.04
CA CYS A 165 13.04 -5.72 23.96
C CYS A 165 14.55 -5.96 24.10
N SER A 166 14.95 -6.41 25.30
CA SER A 166 16.18 -7.18 25.49
C SER A 166 15.88 -8.62 25.06
N LEU A 167 16.34 -8.99 23.87
CA LEU A 167 16.75 -10.37 23.59
C LEU A 167 18.24 -10.49 23.94
#